data_AF-A0AAN6HCA5-F1
#
_entry.id   AF-A0AAN6HCA5-F1
#
_cell.length_a   1.000
_cell.length_b   1.000
_cell.length_c   1.000
_cell.angle_alpha   90.00
_cell.angle_beta   90.00
_cell.angle_gamma   90.00
#
_symmetry.space_group_name_H-M   'P 1'
#
loop_
_entity.id
_entity.type
_entity.pdbx_description
1 polymer ?
#
loop_
_entity_poly.entity_id
_entity_poly.type
_entity_poly.pdbx_seq_one_letter_code
_entity_poly.pdbx_strand_id
1 'polypeptide(L)'
;MATTTITKTDLPTQPTTLYYYLEPKDGGQIQTYPGTAAEKRRKHVPHHVQVEDMRSIRSQFTLEKTGFELIDHISKEKDFLDEKQITSVYYPEVEELIKKKTGATKVHVVSHMCRRHTTADSKSDAEGKPDTDYVTLNNPARFVHVDQSYRGAEQILYLNMPEEEADRLTKTRWGIINVWQPFGKPVTRDPLALCDYRTVDENDFRTVVANLPPPGAGHYGNVSKNFKSKGKWEYSTNGDEAARYEVANLAYNKDQQFYYADKMTPDEAWLFKIFDSKKDGRARCAVHSSFPLEDQPEQGEARTSVEVRCFVFWEDDDKVE
;
A
#
# COMPACT_ATOMS: atom_id res chain seq x y z
N MET A 1 23.88 4.20 -17.13
CA MET A 1 22.43 4.14 -17.45
C MET A 1 21.90 5.55 -17.47
N ALA A 2 21.21 5.97 -18.53
CA ALA A 2 20.73 7.34 -18.66
C ALA A 2 19.67 7.61 -17.58
N THR A 3 20.01 8.42 -16.59
CA THR A 3 19.07 9.00 -15.63
C THR A 3 18.01 9.72 -16.45
N THR A 4 16.84 9.11 -16.63
CA THR A 4 15.71 9.79 -17.28
C THR A 4 15.18 10.76 -16.25
N THR A 5 15.84 11.91 -16.08
CA THR A 5 15.39 12.98 -15.20
C THR A 5 13.98 13.34 -15.65
N ILE A 6 13.02 13.30 -14.72
CA ILE A 6 11.71 13.93 -14.96
C ILE A 6 12.04 15.34 -15.42
N THR A 7 11.53 15.76 -16.58
CA THR A 7 11.72 17.15 -17.00
C THR A 7 11.19 18.01 -15.87
N LYS A 8 12.08 18.76 -15.20
CA LYS A 8 11.74 19.72 -14.15
C LYS A 8 10.89 20.82 -14.77
N THR A 9 9.62 20.53 -14.95
CA THR A 9 8.55 21.51 -15.05
C THR A 9 8.28 22.05 -13.66
N ASP A 10 7.93 23.33 -13.56
CA ASP A 10 7.39 23.91 -12.33
C ASP A 10 6.00 23.29 -12.07
N LEU A 11 5.99 22.08 -11.51
CA LEU A 11 4.75 21.41 -11.12
C LEU A 11 4.11 22.15 -9.95
N PRO A 12 2.78 22.23 -9.88
CA PRO A 12 2.11 22.69 -8.69
C PRO A 12 2.56 21.86 -7.48
N THR A 13 2.88 22.52 -6.38
CA THR A 13 3.33 21.87 -5.14
C THR A 13 2.29 22.03 -4.05
N GLN A 14 2.10 20.99 -3.26
CA GLN A 14 1.28 20.99 -2.06
C GLN A 14 2.18 20.86 -0.83
N PRO A 15 2.38 21.95 -0.06
CA PRO A 15 3.02 21.87 1.25
C PRO A 15 2.20 20.99 2.18
N THR A 16 2.89 20.08 2.89
CA THR A 16 2.24 19.20 3.86
C THR A 16 3.24 18.64 4.87
N THR A 17 2.74 17.86 5.83
CA THR A 17 3.54 17.04 6.73
C THR A 17 3.37 15.56 6.37
N LEU A 18 4.49 14.89 6.12
CA LEU A 18 4.56 13.42 6.06
C LEU A 18 5.12 12.87 7.38
N TYR A 19 4.67 11.68 7.76
CA TYR A 19 5.01 11.05 9.02
C TYR A 19 5.89 9.83 8.78
N TYR A 20 7.17 9.95 9.12
CA TYR A 20 8.20 8.94 8.89
C TYR A 20 8.41 8.02 10.09
N TYR A 21 9.18 6.95 9.89
CA TYR A 21 9.53 6.02 10.94
C TYR A 21 10.23 6.71 12.12
N LEU A 22 9.77 6.44 13.34
CA LEU A 22 10.49 6.80 14.57
C LEU A 22 11.42 5.65 14.92
N GLU A 23 12.72 5.94 15.04
CA GLU A 23 13.73 4.94 15.35
C GLU A 23 13.55 4.38 16.79
N PRO A 24 13.88 3.10 17.06
CA PRO A 24 13.72 2.50 18.39
C PRO A 24 14.50 3.24 19.48
N LYS A 25 15.70 3.76 19.16
CA LYS A 25 16.53 4.55 20.08
C LYS A 25 15.82 5.84 20.55
N ASP A 26 14.85 6.33 19.78
CA ASP A 26 14.08 7.56 20.03
C ASP A 26 12.66 7.24 20.53
N GLY A 27 12.41 6.00 20.98
CA GLY A 27 11.10 5.54 21.48
C GLY A 27 10.16 4.99 20.41
N GLY A 28 10.68 4.68 19.23
CA GLY A 28 9.99 3.99 18.16
C GLY A 28 9.72 2.50 18.44
N GLN A 29 9.02 1.85 17.51
CA GLN A 29 8.61 0.44 17.63
C GLN A 29 8.99 -0.36 16.38
N ILE A 30 9.52 -1.57 16.60
CA ILE A 30 9.85 -2.56 15.55
C ILE A 30 8.71 -3.56 15.31
N GLN A 31 7.61 -3.43 16.05
CA GLN A 31 6.40 -4.21 15.87
C GLN A 31 5.21 -3.26 15.71
N THR A 32 4.19 -3.72 15.01
CA THR A 32 2.90 -3.02 14.88
C THR A 32 1.76 -4.01 14.97
N TYR A 33 0.58 -3.53 15.38
CA TYR A 33 -0.62 -4.33 15.57
C TYR A 33 -1.76 -3.70 14.74
N PRO A 34 -1.81 -3.93 13.42
CA PRO A 34 -2.73 -3.22 12.54
C PRO A 34 -4.18 -3.36 12.98
N GLY A 35 -4.89 -2.22 13.00
CA GLY A 35 -6.29 -2.17 13.38
C GLY A 35 -6.57 -2.09 14.89
N THR A 36 -5.55 -2.08 15.76
CA THR A 36 -5.76 -1.88 17.20
C THR A 36 -5.68 -0.41 17.62
N ALA A 37 -6.15 -0.10 18.83
CA ALA A 37 -5.98 1.22 19.43
C ALA A 37 -4.49 1.58 19.61
N ALA A 38 -3.62 0.60 19.90
CA ALA A 38 -2.17 0.82 19.98
C ALA A 38 -1.59 1.35 18.67
N GLU A 39 -2.04 0.82 17.51
CA GLU A 39 -1.58 1.30 16.21
C GLU A 39 -1.96 2.75 15.96
N LYS A 40 -3.17 3.18 16.38
CA LYS A 40 -3.59 4.59 16.28
C LYS A 40 -2.78 5.54 17.17
N ARG A 41 -2.16 5.02 18.23
CA ARG A 41 -1.28 5.76 19.15
C ARG A 41 0.19 5.71 18.73
N ARG A 42 0.52 4.95 17.69
CA ARG A 42 1.90 4.79 17.22
C ARG A 42 2.49 6.15 16.80
N LYS A 43 3.64 6.47 17.38
CA LYS A 43 4.37 7.70 17.09
C LYS A 43 5.19 7.58 15.82
N HIS A 44 5.31 8.70 15.13
CA HIS A 44 6.05 8.88 13.89
C HIS A 44 6.79 10.21 13.95
N VAL A 45 7.80 10.39 13.10
CA VAL A 45 8.55 11.65 12.99
C VAL A 45 7.92 12.52 11.92
N PRO A 46 7.34 13.70 12.25
CA PRO A 46 6.78 14.58 11.25
C PRO A 46 7.88 15.33 10.49
N HIS A 47 7.78 15.38 9.16
CA HIS A 47 8.63 16.18 8.29
C HIS A 47 7.78 17.01 7.35
N HIS A 48 8.08 18.31 7.28
CA HIS A 48 7.48 19.22 6.31
C HIS A 48 8.11 18.95 4.94
N VAL A 49 7.27 18.70 3.94
CA VAL A 49 7.71 18.37 2.58
C VAL A 49 6.81 19.07 1.56
N GLN A 50 7.27 19.09 0.32
CA GLN A 50 6.47 19.45 -0.84
C GLN A 50 6.09 18.17 -1.58
N VAL A 51 4.80 17.97 -1.83
CA VAL A 51 4.32 16.91 -2.72
C VAL A 51 3.90 17.54 -4.05
N GLU A 52 4.39 17.00 -5.17
CA GLU A 52 4.20 17.59 -6.49
C GLU A 52 2.98 17.00 -7.22
N ASP A 53 2.12 17.83 -7.81
CA ASP A 53 1.02 17.38 -8.66
C ASP A 53 1.57 16.92 -10.02
N MET A 54 1.55 15.61 -10.24
CA MET A 54 2.14 15.01 -11.43
C MET A 54 1.25 15.08 -12.67
N ARG A 55 -0.01 15.53 -12.55
CA ARG A 55 -1.02 15.43 -13.62
C ARG A 55 -0.55 15.89 -15.00
N SER A 56 0.11 17.05 -15.07
CA SER A 56 0.56 17.67 -16.32
C SER A 56 1.63 16.86 -17.06
N ILE A 57 2.31 15.96 -16.35
CA ILE A 57 3.38 15.10 -16.86
C ILE A 57 3.12 13.62 -16.54
N ARG A 58 1.85 13.22 -16.33
CA ARG A 58 1.48 11.87 -15.85
C ARG A 58 2.10 10.73 -16.66
N SER A 59 2.34 10.93 -17.95
CA SER A 59 2.95 9.95 -18.85
C SER A 59 4.42 9.64 -18.54
N GLN A 60 5.10 10.41 -17.68
CA GLN A 60 6.48 10.15 -17.26
C GLN A 60 6.59 9.12 -16.13
N PHE A 61 5.47 8.86 -15.44
CA PHE A 61 5.39 7.94 -14.30
C PHE A 61 4.87 6.60 -14.79
N THR A 62 5.66 5.55 -14.59
CA THR A 62 5.30 4.19 -14.99
C THR A 62 5.71 3.21 -13.91
N LEU A 63 5.01 2.08 -13.85
CA LEU A 63 5.32 0.99 -12.93
C LEU A 63 6.79 0.56 -12.99
N GLU A 64 7.41 0.57 -14.17
CA GLU A 64 8.80 0.13 -14.34
C GLU A 64 9.84 1.20 -13.96
N LYS A 65 9.51 2.49 -14.07
CA LYS A 65 10.45 3.58 -13.80
C LYS A 65 10.34 4.12 -12.39
N THR A 66 9.13 4.48 -11.97
CA THR A 66 8.87 5.18 -10.70
C THR A 66 8.20 4.28 -9.67
N GLY A 67 7.72 3.10 -10.08
CA GLY A 67 7.01 2.14 -9.24
C GLY A 67 5.50 2.34 -9.24
N PHE A 68 4.99 3.38 -9.89
CA PHE A 68 3.57 3.72 -9.91
C PHE A 68 3.15 4.39 -11.22
N GLU A 69 1.86 4.29 -11.53
CA GLU A 69 1.24 4.85 -12.73
C GLU A 69 -0.21 5.25 -12.44
N LEU A 70 -0.62 6.44 -12.89
CA LEU A 70 -2.02 6.87 -12.90
C LEU A 70 -2.64 6.48 -14.24
N ILE A 71 -3.76 5.77 -14.20
CA ILE A 71 -4.46 5.35 -15.42
C ILE A 71 -5.93 5.75 -15.38
N ASP A 72 -6.51 5.91 -16.56
CA ASP A 72 -7.94 6.08 -16.72
C ASP A 72 -8.61 4.69 -16.59
N HIS A 73 -9.55 4.57 -15.67
CA HIS A 73 -10.25 3.31 -15.38
C HIS A 73 -11.64 3.58 -14.77
N ILE A 74 -12.69 3.27 -15.54
CA ILE A 74 -14.08 3.42 -15.10
C ILE A 74 -14.58 2.07 -14.58
N SER A 75 -14.71 1.94 -13.26
CA SER A 75 -15.16 0.69 -12.65
C SER A 75 -16.66 0.45 -12.83
N LYS A 76 -17.07 -0.81 -13.02
CA LYS A 76 -18.49 -1.20 -12.95
C LYS A 76 -19.03 -1.14 -11.51
N GLU A 77 -18.20 -1.49 -10.53
CA GLU A 77 -18.53 -1.35 -9.11
C GLU A 77 -18.41 0.12 -8.70
N LYS A 78 -19.47 0.69 -8.13
CA LYS A 78 -19.52 2.13 -7.83
C LYS A 78 -19.56 2.44 -6.34
N ASP A 79 -20.13 1.55 -5.53
CA ASP A 79 -20.48 1.86 -4.15
C ASP A 79 -19.54 1.18 -3.16
N PHE A 80 -19.01 0.00 -3.50
CA PHE A 80 -18.10 -0.82 -2.68
C PHE A 80 -18.68 -1.13 -1.30
N LEU A 81 -19.96 -1.48 -1.26
CA LEU A 81 -20.71 -1.81 -0.03
C LEU A 81 -21.00 -3.31 0.11
N ASP A 82 -21.05 -4.07 -0.99
CA ASP A 82 -21.34 -5.50 -0.99
C ASP A 82 -20.09 -6.31 -1.36
N GLU A 83 -19.60 -7.10 -0.40
CA GLU A 83 -18.46 -8.01 -0.57
C GLU A 83 -18.63 -8.96 -1.78
N LYS A 84 -19.84 -9.47 -2.02
CA LYS A 84 -20.11 -10.36 -3.15
C LYS A 84 -20.02 -9.61 -4.47
N GLN A 85 -20.47 -8.37 -4.51
CA GLN A 85 -20.40 -7.55 -5.70
C GLN A 85 -18.95 -7.18 -6.01
N ILE A 86 -18.18 -6.76 -5.00
CA ILE A 86 -16.75 -6.47 -5.15
C ILE A 86 -16.00 -7.70 -5.69
N THR A 87 -16.22 -8.88 -5.08
CA THR A 87 -15.52 -10.11 -5.48
C THR A 87 -15.96 -10.67 -6.82
N SER A 88 -17.23 -10.53 -7.22
CA SER A 88 -17.73 -11.07 -8.50
C SER A 88 -17.64 -10.11 -9.68
N VAL A 89 -17.51 -8.80 -9.43
CA VAL A 89 -17.47 -7.77 -10.47
C VAL A 89 -16.11 -7.07 -10.52
N TYR A 90 -15.67 -6.49 -9.40
CA TYR A 90 -14.48 -5.64 -9.39
C TYR A 90 -13.17 -6.43 -9.39
N TYR A 91 -13.11 -7.59 -8.72
CA TYR A 91 -11.90 -8.43 -8.75
C TYR A 91 -11.53 -8.90 -10.17
N PRO A 92 -12.44 -9.48 -10.97
CA PRO A 92 -12.14 -9.79 -12.37
C PRO A 92 -11.71 -8.57 -13.19
N GLU A 93 -12.31 -7.41 -12.92
CA GLU A 93 -11.98 -6.16 -13.60
C GLU A 93 -10.54 -5.70 -13.30
N VAL A 94 -10.14 -5.76 -12.02
CA VAL A 94 -8.77 -5.46 -11.56
C VAL A 94 -7.76 -6.46 -12.13
N GLU A 95 -8.09 -7.76 -12.16
CA GLU A 95 -7.20 -8.78 -12.75
C GLU A 95 -6.91 -8.47 -14.23
N GLU A 96 -7.95 -8.22 -15.02
CA GLU A 96 -7.79 -7.89 -16.44
C GLU A 96 -7.08 -6.56 -16.66
N LEU A 97 -7.33 -5.56 -15.82
CA LEU A 97 -6.62 -4.28 -15.82
C LEU A 97 -5.12 -4.47 -15.62
N ILE A 98 -4.72 -5.21 -14.58
CA ILE A 98 -3.31 -5.48 -14.27
C ILE A 98 -2.67 -6.30 -15.39
N LYS A 99 -3.32 -7.37 -15.89
CA LYS A 99 -2.80 -8.16 -17.01
C LYS A 99 -2.55 -7.29 -18.24
N LYS A 100 -3.53 -6.46 -18.62
CA LYS A 100 -3.41 -5.55 -19.77
C LYS A 100 -2.27 -4.55 -19.61
N LYS A 101 -2.08 -4.00 -18.40
CA LYS A 101 -1.05 -2.99 -18.12
C LYS A 101 0.36 -3.56 -17.99
N THR A 102 0.48 -4.80 -17.56
CA THR A 102 1.78 -5.38 -17.19
C THR A 102 2.24 -6.55 -18.05
N GLY A 103 1.34 -7.14 -18.86
CA GLY A 103 1.61 -8.37 -19.60
C GLY A 103 1.70 -9.62 -18.72
N ALA A 104 1.25 -9.56 -17.46
CA ALA A 104 1.23 -10.71 -16.57
C ALA A 104 0.37 -11.86 -17.12
N THR A 105 0.84 -13.09 -16.95
CA THR A 105 0.10 -14.30 -17.35
C THR A 105 -0.98 -14.63 -16.33
N LYS A 106 -0.73 -14.30 -15.05
CA LYS A 106 -1.65 -14.58 -13.95
C LYS A 106 -1.66 -13.42 -12.96
N VAL A 107 -2.86 -13.11 -12.46
CA VAL A 107 -3.09 -12.18 -11.36
C VAL A 107 -3.97 -12.91 -10.35
N HIS A 108 -3.69 -12.72 -9.07
CA HIS A 108 -4.48 -13.27 -7.96
C HIS A 108 -4.79 -12.16 -6.97
N VAL A 109 -6.07 -11.82 -6.80
CA VAL A 109 -6.50 -10.84 -5.80
C VAL A 109 -6.43 -11.46 -4.40
N VAL A 110 -5.64 -10.82 -3.52
CA VAL A 110 -5.42 -11.26 -2.13
C VAL A 110 -6.57 -10.79 -1.25
N SER A 111 -6.76 -9.47 -1.22
CA SER A 111 -7.71 -8.77 -0.36
C SER A 111 -7.99 -7.38 -0.94
N HIS A 112 -9.02 -6.73 -0.40
CA HIS A 112 -9.25 -5.32 -0.62
C HIS A 112 -9.51 -4.59 0.71
N MET A 113 -9.41 -3.28 0.67
CA MET A 113 -9.71 -2.42 1.81
C MET A 113 -10.43 -1.15 1.35
N CYS A 114 -11.64 -0.96 1.87
CA CYS A 114 -12.40 0.27 1.67
C CYS A 114 -12.14 1.23 2.85
N ARG A 115 -11.87 2.50 2.53
CA ARG A 115 -11.68 3.58 3.51
C ARG A 115 -12.77 4.63 3.32
N ARG A 116 -13.40 5.02 4.42
CA ARG A 116 -14.59 5.90 4.47
C ARG A 116 -14.59 6.85 5.67
N HIS A 117 -13.53 6.85 6.47
CA HIS A 117 -13.44 7.62 7.70
C HIS A 117 -12.21 8.51 7.67
N THR A 118 -12.25 9.60 8.41
CA THR A 118 -11.10 10.48 8.60
C THR A 118 -10.15 9.92 9.66
N THR A 119 -8.93 10.44 9.71
CA THR A 119 -8.01 10.15 10.83
C THR A 119 -8.59 10.58 12.18
N ALA A 120 -9.38 11.66 12.23
CA ALA A 120 -10.03 12.11 13.46
C ALA A 120 -11.07 11.09 13.96
N ASP A 121 -11.87 10.53 13.05
CA ASP A 121 -12.88 9.51 13.40
C ASP A 121 -12.22 8.27 14.03
N SER A 122 -11.18 7.73 13.39
CA SER A 122 -10.46 6.57 13.92
C SER A 122 -9.72 6.86 15.22
N LYS A 123 -9.26 8.09 15.45
CA LYS A 123 -8.68 8.51 16.74
C LYS A 123 -9.74 8.55 17.83
N SER A 124 -10.92 9.10 17.53
CA SER A 124 -12.04 9.13 18.47
C SER A 124 -12.54 7.72 18.81
N ASP A 125 -12.66 6.82 17.84
CA ASP A 125 -13.00 5.41 18.11
C ASP A 125 -11.93 4.70 18.97
N ALA A 126 -10.66 5.09 18.89
CA ALA A 126 -9.58 4.53 19.71
C ALA A 126 -9.47 5.15 21.12
N GLU A 127 -10.18 6.24 21.40
CA GLU A 127 -10.11 6.94 22.67
C GLU A 127 -10.71 6.09 23.81
N GLY A 128 -10.01 6.01 24.93
CA GLY A 128 -10.42 5.19 26.08
C GLY A 128 -10.30 3.67 25.90
N LYS A 129 -10.06 3.16 24.68
CA LYS A 129 -9.87 1.73 24.43
C LYS A 129 -8.52 1.21 24.98
N PRO A 130 -8.47 0.00 25.55
CA PRO A 130 -7.21 -0.73 25.77
C PRO A 130 -6.40 -0.86 24.47
N ASP A 131 -5.07 -0.92 24.59
CA ASP A 131 -4.15 -1.03 23.44
C ASP A 131 -4.40 -2.28 22.57
N THR A 132 -4.94 -3.33 23.17
CA THR A 132 -5.29 -4.60 22.51
C THR A 132 -6.60 -4.57 21.74
N ASP A 133 -7.45 -3.57 21.98
CA ASP A 133 -8.79 -3.53 21.41
C ASP A 133 -8.77 -3.01 19.98
N TYR A 134 -9.69 -3.53 19.15
CA TYR A 134 -9.79 -3.18 17.75
C TYR A 134 -10.53 -1.86 17.53
N VAL A 135 -10.03 -1.10 16.55
CA VAL A 135 -10.65 0.11 16.01
C VAL A 135 -11.53 -0.31 14.84
N THR A 136 -12.78 0.14 14.86
CA THR A 136 -13.81 -0.25 13.88
C THR A 136 -13.82 0.65 12.65
N LEU A 137 -13.29 1.87 12.79
CA LEU A 137 -13.29 2.88 11.73
C LEU A 137 -11.98 2.85 10.95
N ASN A 138 -12.08 2.78 9.62
CA ASN A 138 -10.93 2.67 8.72
C ASN A 138 -10.60 4.00 8.01
N ASN A 139 -9.50 4.62 8.42
CA ASN A 139 -8.99 5.88 7.89
C ASN A 139 -7.82 5.70 6.90
N PRO A 140 -7.53 6.68 6.02
CA PRO A 140 -6.29 6.73 5.24
C PRO A 140 -5.02 6.57 6.09
N ALA A 141 -4.06 5.77 5.63
CA ALA A 141 -2.77 5.60 6.31
C ALA A 141 -1.90 6.85 6.11
N ARG A 142 -1.74 7.66 7.16
CA ARG A 142 -0.93 8.89 7.16
C ARG A 142 0.46 8.67 7.73
N PHE A 143 1.17 7.67 7.21
CA PHE A 143 2.58 7.44 7.52
C PHE A 143 3.28 6.86 6.29
N VAL A 144 4.58 7.11 6.17
CA VAL A 144 5.39 6.73 5.00
C VAL A 144 5.79 5.26 5.10
N HIS A 145 5.34 4.45 4.14
CA HIS A 145 5.53 2.99 4.16
C HIS A 145 5.45 2.34 2.77
N VAL A 146 5.78 1.05 2.74
CA VAL A 146 5.41 0.05 1.75
C VAL A 146 4.75 -1.10 2.52
N ASP A 147 3.64 -1.61 1.99
CA ASP A 147 2.80 -2.61 2.67
C ASP A 147 3.58 -3.85 3.14
N GLN A 148 4.59 -4.28 2.38
CA GLN A 148 5.45 -5.41 2.71
C GLN A 148 6.93 -5.07 2.48
N SER A 149 7.82 -5.59 3.33
CA SER A 149 9.25 -5.67 3.00
C SER A 149 9.50 -6.71 1.90
N TYR A 150 10.71 -6.79 1.34
CA TYR A 150 11.03 -7.84 0.35
C TYR A 150 10.79 -9.27 0.91
N ARG A 151 11.15 -9.51 2.18
CA ARG A 151 10.86 -10.77 2.87
C ARG A 151 9.38 -10.88 3.24
N GLY A 152 8.76 -9.78 3.64
CA GLY A 152 7.32 -9.68 3.89
C GLY A 152 6.46 -10.07 2.71
N ALA A 153 6.90 -9.75 1.48
CA ALA A 153 6.22 -10.12 0.25
C ALA A 153 6.15 -11.64 0.09
N GLU A 154 7.25 -12.35 0.33
CA GLU A 154 7.28 -13.81 0.33
C GLU A 154 6.39 -14.38 1.44
N GLN A 155 6.46 -13.83 2.66
CA GLN A 155 5.58 -14.26 3.76
C GLN A 155 4.09 -14.12 3.40
N ILE A 156 3.66 -12.96 2.89
CA ILE A 156 2.24 -12.75 2.57
C ILE A 156 1.77 -13.65 1.41
N LEU A 157 2.66 -14.01 0.48
CA LEU A 157 2.39 -14.97 -0.59
C LEU A 157 2.00 -16.34 -0.03
N TYR A 158 2.83 -16.92 0.85
CA TYR A 158 2.55 -18.22 1.46
C TYR A 158 1.36 -18.18 2.43
N LEU A 159 1.06 -17.03 3.05
CA LEU A 159 -0.15 -16.81 3.85
C LEU A 159 -1.44 -16.76 3.02
N ASN A 160 -1.37 -16.67 1.69
CA ASN A 160 -2.54 -16.47 0.84
C ASN A 160 -2.60 -17.40 -0.38
N MET A 161 -1.57 -18.21 -0.63
CA MET A 161 -1.55 -19.20 -1.70
C MET A 161 -1.23 -20.61 -1.17
N PRO A 162 -1.69 -21.67 -1.87
CA PRO A 162 -1.20 -23.02 -1.62
C PRO A 162 0.33 -23.10 -1.77
N GLU A 163 1.00 -23.79 -0.86
CA GLU A 163 2.46 -23.83 -0.78
C GLU A 163 3.11 -24.35 -2.07
N GLU A 164 2.58 -25.43 -2.64
CA GLU A 164 3.07 -26.00 -3.91
C GLU A 164 2.97 -25.03 -5.08
N GLU A 165 1.91 -24.21 -5.10
CA GLU A 165 1.69 -23.23 -6.15
C GLU A 165 2.62 -22.02 -5.98
N ALA A 166 2.78 -21.53 -4.75
CA ALA A 166 3.75 -20.47 -4.43
C ALA A 166 5.18 -20.92 -4.77
N ASP A 167 5.58 -22.14 -4.41
CA ASP A 167 6.90 -22.72 -4.73
C ASP A 167 7.13 -22.82 -6.25
N ARG A 168 6.08 -23.11 -7.03
CA ARG A 168 6.18 -23.11 -8.49
C ARG A 168 6.34 -21.71 -9.05
N LEU A 169 5.49 -20.77 -8.64
CA LEU A 169 5.40 -19.42 -9.20
C LEU A 169 6.56 -18.51 -8.79
N THR A 170 7.17 -18.73 -7.61
CA THR A 170 8.31 -17.92 -7.13
C THR A 170 9.62 -18.21 -7.87
N LYS A 171 9.64 -19.23 -8.76
CA LYS A 171 10.75 -19.55 -9.66
C LYS A 171 10.80 -18.65 -10.89
N THR A 172 9.69 -18.00 -11.24
CA THR A 172 9.62 -17.02 -12.32
C THR A 172 9.53 -15.62 -11.73
N ARG A 173 9.44 -14.58 -12.58
CA ARG A 173 9.17 -13.24 -12.12
C ARG A 173 7.77 -13.15 -11.52
N TRP A 174 7.69 -12.53 -10.35
CA TRP A 174 6.43 -12.22 -9.69
C TRP A 174 6.52 -10.91 -8.90
N GLY A 175 5.36 -10.38 -8.53
CA GLY A 175 5.23 -9.07 -7.89
C GLY A 175 3.97 -8.95 -7.06
N ILE A 176 3.88 -7.84 -6.33
CA ILE A 176 2.65 -7.36 -5.70
C ILE A 176 2.36 -5.98 -6.30
N ILE A 177 1.18 -5.82 -6.89
CA ILE A 177 0.69 -4.53 -7.40
C ILE A 177 -0.64 -4.24 -6.71
N ASN A 178 -0.73 -3.05 -6.15
CA ASN A 178 -1.97 -2.53 -5.59
C ASN A 178 -2.68 -1.67 -6.65
N VAL A 179 -4.01 -1.80 -6.70
CA VAL A 179 -4.89 -0.88 -7.41
C VAL A 179 -5.63 -0.05 -6.38
N TRP A 180 -5.47 1.27 -6.43
CA TRP A 180 -6.18 2.21 -5.57
C TRP A 180 -7.08 3.11 -6.41
N GLN A 181 -8.35 3.19 -6.05
CA GLN A 181 -9.35 3.95 -6.80
C GLN A 181 -10.30 4.67 -5.84
N PRO A 182 -10.53 5.98 -6.02
CA PRO A 182 -11.59 6.68 -5.30
C PRO A 182 -12.94 6.28 -5.90
N PHE A 183 -14.01 6.42 -5.12
CA PHE A 183 -15.36 6.14 -5.61
C PHE A 183 -16.36 7.13 -5.04
N GLY A 184 -17.50 7.29 -5.71
CA GLY A 184 -18.56 8.23 -5.37
C GLY A 184 -18.25 9.71 -5.66
N LYS A 185 -17.01 10.18 -5.43
CA LYS A 185 -16.62 11.59 -5.59
C LYS A 185 -15.11 11.77 -5.83
N PRO A 186 -14.69 12.93 -6.37
CA PRO A 186 -13.28 13.29 -6.46
C PRO A 186 -12.60 13.40 -5.09
N VAL A 187 -11.29 13.14 -5.06
CA VAL A 187 -10.46 13.23 -3.86
C VAL A 187 -10.14 14.68 -3.55
N THR A 188 -10.83 15.27 -2.58
CA THR A 188 -10.62 16.65 -2.08
C THR A 188 -10.00 16.69 -0.69
N ARG A 189 -9.66 15.52 -0.14
CA ARG A 189 -9.14 15.34 1.20
C ARG A 189 -8.29 14.09 1.25
N ASP A 190 -7.22 14.15 2.02
CA ASP A 190 -6.33 13.03 2.28
C ASP A 190 -5.89 12.34 0.99
N PRO A 191 -5.35 12.98 -0.05
CA PRO A 191 -4.87 12.28 -1.25
C PRO A 191 -3.77 11.25 -0.95
N LEU A 192 -3.52 10.37 -1.91
CA LEU A 192 -2.41 9.41 -1.88
C LEU A 192 -1.18 10.04 -2.54
N ALA A 193 -0.07 10.12 -1.79
CA ALA A 193 1.25 10.46 -2.31
C ALA A 193 2.07 9.19 -2.55
N LEU A 194 2.78 9.14 -3.67
CA LEU A 194 3.68 8.06 -4.08
C LEU A 194 5.08 8.64 -4.32
N CYS A 195 6.09 8.03 -3.71
CA CYS A 195 7.48 8.41 -3.86
C CYS A 195 8.07 7.79 -5.13
N ASP A 196 8.79 8.58 -5.92
CA ASP A 196 9.55 8.06 -7.06
C ASP A 196 10.68 7.15 -6.57
N TYR A 197 10.58 5.86 -6.88
CA TYR A 197 11.54 4.84 -6.48
C TYR A 197 13.00 5.21 -6.80
N ARG A 198 13.25 5.97 -7.87
CA ARG A 198 14.61 6.39 -8.27
C ARG A 198 15.26 7.38 -7.30
N THR A 199 14.48 7.93 -6.39
CA THR A 199 14.88 8.90 -5.37
C THR A 199 14.96 8.29 -3.96
N VAL A 200 14.61 7.01 -3.83
CA VAL A 200 14.67 6.27 -2.57
C VAL A 200 16.03 5.61 -2.44
N ASP A 201 16.72 5.86 -1.32
CA ASP A 201 17.88 5.05 -0.93
C ASP A 201 17.38 3.77 -0.24
N GLU A 202 17.84 2.60 -0.70
CA GLU A 202 17.46 1.31 -0.09
C GLU A 202 17.88 1.22 1.40
N ASN A 203 18.85 2.03 1.84
CA ASN A 203 19.22 2.14 3.25
C ASN A 203 18.22 2.93 4.10
N ASP A 204 17.23 3.60 3.49
CA ASP A 204 16.17 4.29 4.21
C ASP A 204 15.07 3.34 4.70
N PHE A 205 15.00 2.10 4.18
CA PHE A 205 14.00 1.13 4.59
C PHE A 205 14.19 0.67 6.05
N ARG A 206 13.08 0.51 6.76
CA ARG A 206 13.01 0.07 8.15
C ARG A 206 12.01 -1.05 8.28
N THR A 207 12.50 -2.25 8.52
CA THR A 207 11.65 -3.42 8.72
C THR A 207 10.89 -3.32 10.04
N VAL A 208 9.58 -3.55 9.98
CA VAL A 208 8.68 -3.63 11.14
C VAL A 208 7.87 -4.90 11.00
N VAL A 209 7.68 -5.65 12.10
CA VAL A 209 6.84 -6.84 12.09
C VAL A 209 5.38 -6.44 12.34
N ALA A 210 4.50 -6.70 11.39
CA ALA A 210 3.06 -6.57 11.57
C ALA A 210 2.48 -7.84 12.20
N ASN A 211 1.85 -7.68 13.35
CA ASN A 211 1.07 -8.71 14.03
C ASN A 211 -0.40 -8.50 13.68
N LEU A 212 -0.92 -9.26 12.72
CA LEU A 212 -2.31 -9.13 12.31
C LEU A 212 -3.27 -9.62 13.40
N PRO A 213 -4.48 -9.05 13.46
CA PRO A 213 -5.58 -9.65 14.22
C PRO A 213 -5.88 -11.09 13.75
N PRO A 214 -6.50 -11.93 14.59
CA PRO A 214 -7.00 -13.23 14.17
C PRO A 214 -8.15 -13.09 13.16
N PRO A 215 -8.49 -14.16 12.41
CA PRO A 215 -9.64 -14.17 11.51
C PRO A 215 -10.93 -13.68 12.18
N GLY A 216 -11.71 -12.86 11.46
CA GLY A 216 -12.95 -12.27 11.97
C GLY A 216 -12.78 -10.99 12.81
N ALA A 217 -11.57 -10.62 13.21
CA ALA A 217 -11.30 -9.38 13.94
C ALA A 217 -11.14 -8.15 13.00
N GLY A 218 -12.19 -7.88 12.22
CA GLY A 218 -12.25 -6.72 11.30
C GLY A 218 -11.43 -6.88 10.01
N HIS A 219 -11.15 -5.76 9.34
CA HIS A 219 -10.55 -5.76 7.99
C HIS A 219 -9.16 -6.40 7.94
N TYR A 220 -8.33 -6.23 8.98
CA TYR A 220 -6.97 -6.76 9.01
C TYR A 220 -6.91 -8.26 9.35
N GLY A 221 -7.91 -8.78 10.07
CA GLY A 221 -7.96 -10.21 10.44
C GLY A 221 -8.18 -11.15 9.25
N ASN A 222 -8.73 -10.63 8.15
CA ASN A 222 -9.07 -11.42 6.95
C ASN A 222 -8.05 -11.26 5.81
N VAL A 223 -6.93 -10.57 6.05
CA VAL A 223 -5.87 -10.34 5.05
C VAL A 223 -5.11 -11.62 4.72
N SER A 224 -5.01 -12.54 5.68
CA SER A 224 -4.34 -13.84 5.53
C SER A 224 -5.37 -14.97 5.63
N LYS A 225 -5.24 -15.99 4.77
CA LYS A 225 -6.22 -17.09 4.67
C LYS A 225 -5.61 -18.47 4.93
N ASN A 226 -4.29 -18.61 4.75
CA ASN A 226 -3.57 -19.88 4.84
C ASN A 226 -2.64 -19.93 6.07
N PHE A 227 -3.21 -20.08 7.27
CA PHE A 227 -2.46 -20.16 8.53
C PHE A 227 -1.88 -21.56 8.83
N LYS A 228 -2.09 -22.55 7.94
CA LYS A 228 -1.70 -23.95 8.14
C LYS A 228 -0.37 -24.33 7.49
N SER A 229 0.27 -23.46 6.70
CA SER A 229 1.58 -23.75 6.11
C SER A 229 2.65 -23.80 7.21
N LYS A 230 3.22 -24.99 7.43
CA LYS A 230 4.21 -25.28 8.47
C LYS A 230 5.66 -25.21 7.97
N GLY A 231 5.87 -24.71 6.74
CA GLY A 231 7.04 -25.08 5.94
C GLY A 231 8.32 -24.29 6.16
N LYS A 232 8.33 -22.97 5.91
CA LYS A 232 9.62 -22.30 5.61
C LYS A 232 9.84 -20.85 6.04
N TRP A 233 8.88 -20.16 6.64
CA TRP A 233 9.07 -18.76 7.04
C TRP A 233 8.34 -18.54 8.36
N GLU A 234 9.07 -18.11 9.40
CA GLU A 234 8.63 -18.15 10.81
C GLU A 234 7.27 -17.47 11.04
N TYR A 235 6.20 -18.26 11.01
CA TYR A 235 4.92 -17.92 11.63
C TYR A 235 4.98 -18.40 13.08
N SER A 236 5.20 -17.48 14.02
CA SER A 236 5.01 -17.80 15.43
C SER A 236 3.51 -17.96 15.69
N THR A 237 2.99 -19.17 15.50
CA THR A 237 1.80 -19.62 16.22
C THR A 237 2.23 -20.00 17.63
N ASN A 238 2.50 -19.03 18.49
CA ASN A 238 2.58 -19.26 19.94
C ASN A 238 1.17 -19.54 20.51
N GLY A 239 0.39 -20.42 19.88
CA GLY A 239 -1.00 -20.69 20.25
C GLY A 239 -2.02 -19.65 19.78
N ASP A 240 -1.60 -18.49 19.29
CA ASP A 240 -2.50 -17.47 18.73
C ASP A 240 -2.76 -17.74 17.24
N GLU A 241 -4.04 -17.79 16.83
CA GLU A 241 -4.49 -17.95 15.43
C GLU A 241 -4.27 -16.65 14.61
N ALA A 242 -3.07 -16.08 14.62
CA ALA A 242 -2.79 -14.76 14.04
C ALA A 242 -1.55 -14.77 13.13
N ALA A 243 -1.65 -14.11 11.96
CA ALA A 243 -0.54 -14.01 11.01
C ALA A 243 0.45 -12.92 11.42
N ARG A 244 1.71 -13.13 11.06
CA ARG A 244 2.79 -12.14 11.18
C ARG A 244 3.59 -12.06 9.89
N TYR A 245 3.92 -10.86 9.46
CA TYR A 245 4.84 -10.62 8.34
C TYR A 245 5.53 -9.27 8.48
N GLU A 246 6.61 -9.11 7.72
CA GLU A 246 7.39 -7.88 7.70
C GLU A 246 6.78 -6.83 6.76
N VAL A 247 6.66 -5.61 7.26
CA VAL A 247 6.34 -4.41 6.49
C VAL A 247 7.56 -3.51 6.43
N ALA A 248 7.56 -2.57 5.48
CA ALA A 248 8.66 -1.63 5.33
C ALA A 248 8.18 -0.21 5.62
N ASN A 249 8.67 0.39 6.70
CA ASN A 249 8.57 1.82 6.92
C ASN A 249 9.80 2.53 6.34
N LEU A 250 9.80 3.85 6.32
CA LEU A 250 10.91 4.63 5.77
C LEU A 250 11.47 5.65 6.76
N ALA A 251 12.79 5.77 6.81
CA ALA A 251 13.48 6.92 7.38
C ALA A 251 13.37 8.13 6.44
N TYR A 252 13.39 9.33 7.00
CA TYR A 252 13.37 10.56 6.21
C TYR A 252 14.69 10.76 5.47
N ASN A 253 14.59 11.09 4.20
CA ASN A 253 15.70 11.55 3.38
C ASN A 253 15.19 12.68 2.48
N LYS A 254 15.93 13.80 2.45
CA LYS A 254 15.57 15.01 1.70
C LYS A 254 15.52 14.80 0.18
N ASP A 255 16.17 13.74 -0.32
CA ASP A 255 16.23 13.45 -1.74
C ASP A 255 14.97 12.74 -2.25
N GLN A 256 14.14 12.19 -1.34
CA GLN A 256 12.88 11.51 -1.66
C GLN A 256 11.87 12.49 -2.25
N GLN A 257 11.35 12.17 -3.44
CA GLN A 257 10.39 13.00 -4.16
C GLN A 257 9.01 12.34 -4.22
N PHE A 258 8.02 12.99 -3.62
CA PHE A 258 6.65 12.51 -3.57
C PHE A 258 5.77 13.24 -4.58
N TYR A 259 4.91 12.46 -5.23
CA TYR A 259 3.97 12.92 -6.25
C TYR A 259 2.55 12.49 -5.89
N TYR A 260 1.57 13.29 -6.28
CA TYR A 260 0.14 12.98 -6.17
C TYR A 260 -0.61 13.45 -7.41
N ALA A 261 -1.90 13.13 -7.49
CA ALA A 261 -2.78 13.64 -8.54
C ALA A 261 -3.88 14.48 -7.90
N ASP A 262 -3.92 15.78 -8.20
CA ASP A 262 -4.92 16.68 -7.62
C ASP A 262 -6.34 16.25 -8.01
N LYS A 263 -7.31 16.32 -7.09
CA LYS A 263 -8.73 16.01 -7.37
C LYS A 263 -8.96 14.72 -8.17
N MET A 264 -8.19 13.66 -7.87
CA MET A 264 -8.34 12.36 -8.54
C MET A 264 -9.80 11.90 -8.53
N THR A 265 -10.33 11.54 -9.70
CA THR A 265 -11.75 11.22 -9.89
C THR A 265 -12.00 9.72 -9.82
N PRO A 266 -13.25 9.28 -9.61
CA PRO A 266 -13.61 7.85 -9.67
C PRO A 266 -13.36 7.15 -11.00
N ASP A 267 -13.06 7.90 -12.07
CA ASP A 267 -12.75 7.36 -13.39
C ASP A 267 -11.23 7.17 -13.60
N GLU A 268 -10.45 7.31 -12.53
CA GLU A 268 -9.00 7.12 -12.50
C GLU A 268 -8.62 6.07 -11.44
N ALA A 269 -7.52 5.36 -11.66
CA ALA A 269 -6.93 4.44 -10.69
C ALA A 269 -5.41 4.60 -10.63
N TRP A 270 -4.86 4.48 -9.42
CA TRP A 270 -3.42 4.28 -9.22
C TRP A 270 -3.11 2.79 -9.31
N LEU A 271 -2.12 2.45 -10.12
CA LEU A 271 -1.41 1.18 -10.03
C LEU A 271 -0.05 1.46 -9.41
N PHE A 272 0.33 0.73 -8.37
CA PHE A 272 1.64 0.89 -7.75
C PHE A 272 2.18 -0.42 -7.21
N LYS A 273 3.50 -0.61 -7.35
CA LYS A 273 4.20 -1.81 -6.90
C LYS A 273 4.38 -1.75 -5.38
N ILE A 274 4.09 -2.86 -4.73
CA ILE A 274 4.58 -3.13 -3.38
C ILE A 274 5.85 -3.98 -3.45
N PHE A 275 5.92 -4.88 -4.44
CA PHE A 275 7.05 -5.79 -4.63
C PHE A 275 7.23 -6.15 -6.11
N ASP A 276 8.47 -6.32 -6.55
CA ASP A 276 8.85 -6.98 -7.81
C ASP A 276 10.09 -7.85 -7.55
N SER A 277 10.04 -9.10 -7.97
CA SER A 277 11.12 -10.06 -7.75
C SER A 277 12.32 -9.80 -8.65
N LYS A 278 12.16 -9.06 -9.76
CA LYS A 278 13.21 -8.83 -10.75
C LYS A 278 14.10 -7.65 -10.35
N LYS A 279 15.43 -7.81 -10.48
CA LYS A 279 16.44 -6.86 -10.01
C LYS A 279 17.25 -6.20 -11.14
N ASP A 280 16.66 -6.07 -12.32
CA ASP A 280 17.31 -5.49 -13.51
C ASP A 280 17.32 -3.94 -13.52
N GLY A 281 17.21 -3.31 -12.35
CA GLY A 281 17.18 -1.85 -12.19
C GLY A 281 15.80 -1.21 -12.36
N ARG A 282 14.74 -1.98 -12.63
CA ARG A 282 13.36 -1.48 -12.57
C ARG A 282 12.97 -1.05 -11.16
N ALA A 283 11.94 -0.22 -11.05
CA ALA A 283 11.31 0.04 -9.77
C ALA A 283 10.69 -1.23 -9.18
N ARG A 284 11.00 -1.51 -7.91
CA ARG A 284 10.57 -2.73 -7.20
C ARG A 284 9.46 -2.48 -6.17
N CYS A 285 9.26 -1.24 -5.77
CA CYS A 285 8.16 -0.81 -4.91
C CYS A 285 7.87 0.68 -5.14
N ALA A 286 6.78 1.17 -4.55
CA ALA A 286 6.44 2.58 -4.44
C ALA A 286 6.11 2.88 -2.97
N VAL A 287 7.02 3.61 -2.32
CA VAL A 287 6.77 4.14 -0.98
C VAL A 287 5.59 5.10 -1.08
N HIS A 288 4.65 5.04 -0.15
CA HIS A 288 3.47 5.88 -0.19
C HIS A 288 3.00 6.30 1.19
N SER A 289 2.16 7.33 1.20
CA SER A 289 1.43 7.82 2.37
C SER A 289 0.20 8.57 1.88
N SER A 290 -0.91 8.49 2.62
CA SER A 290 -1.90 9.56 2.53
C SER A 290 -1.41 10.78 3.29
N PHE A 291 -1.83 11.98 2.90
CA PHE A 291 -1.37 13.22 3.54
C PHE A 291 -2.49 14.26 3.58
N PRO A 292 -2.56 15.12 4.60
CA PRO A 292 -3.53 16.21 4.63
C PRO A 292 -3.14 17.30 3.62
N LEU A 293 -4.11 17.84 2.88
CA LEU A 293 -3.89 19.08 2.10
C LEU A 293 -3.63 20.27 3.04
N GLU A 294 -3.00 21.33 2.53
CA GLU A 294 -2.86 22.59 3.25
C GLU A 294 -4.24 23.15 3.62
N ASP A 295 -4.36 23.68 4.82
CA ASP A 295 -5.62 24.16 5.43
C ASP A 295 -6.75 23.12 5.54
N GLN A 296 -6.46 21.83 5.33
CA GLN A 296 -7.46 20.77 5.52
C GLN A 296 -7.88 20.68 6.99
N PRO A 297 -9.16 20.96 7.35
CA PRO A 297 -9.63 20.87 8.73
C PRO A 297 -9.51 19.44 9.24
N GLU A 298 -9.26 19.19 10.53
CA GLU A 298 -9.14 17.80 11.04
C GLU A 298 -10.43 16.98 10.88
N GLN A 299 -11.57 17.64 11.01
CA GLN A 299 -12.90 17.10 10.74
C GLN A 299 -13.37 17.50 9.34
N GLY A 300 -14.32 16.75 8.79
CA GLY A 300 -14.92 17.05 7.49
C GLY A 300 -15.29 15.79 6.75
N GLU A 301 -15.72 15.96 5.50
CA GLU A 301 -16.15 14.84 4.69
C GLU A 301 -14.96 13.93 4.36
N ALA A 302 -15.04 12.65 4.74
CA ALA A 302 -13.98 11.69 4.48
C ALA A 302 -13.84 11.39 2.99
N ARG A 303 -12.60 11.07 2.58
CA ARG A 303 -12.32 10.40 1.31
C ARG A 303 -12.98 9.03 1.29
N THR A 304 -13.49 8.65 0.12
CA THR A 304 -13.98 7.31 -0.18
C THR A 304 -13.05 6.65 -1.21
N SER A 305 -12.42 5.55 -0.84
CA SER A 305 -11.47 4.85 -1.71
C SER A 305 -11.41 3.35 -1.43
N VAL A 306 -11.18 2.56 -2.47
CA VAL A 306 -10.87 1.14 -2.39
C VAL A 306 -9.40 0.93 -2.76
N GLU A 307 -8.75 0.00 -2.07
CA GLU A 307 -7.42 -0.51 -2.43
C GLU A 307 -7.50 -2.02 -2.56
N VAL A 308 -7.05 -2.57 -3.67
CA VAL A 308 -7.02 -4.02 -3.95
C VAL A 308 -5.56 -4.46 -4.05
N ARG A 309 -5.21 -5.50 -3.31
CA ARG A 309 -3.86 -6.10 -3.32
C ARG A 309 -3.84 -7.31 -4.21
N CYS A 310 -2.91 -7.36 -5.16
CA CYS A 310 -2.83 -8.45 -6.11
C CYS A 310 -1.41 -9.04 -6.16
N PHE A 311 -1.31 -10.37 -6.12
CA PHE A 311 -0.14 -11.05 -6.64
C PHE A 311 -0.18 -11.04 -8.15
N VAL A 312 0.96 -10.81 -8.77
CA VAL A 312 1.13 -10.69 -10.22
C VAL A 312 2.26 -11.60 -10.64
N PHE A 313 2.02 -12.46 -11.62
CA PHE A 313 2.99 -13.46 -12.07
C PHE A 313 3.22 -13.34 -13.58
N TRP A 314 4.49 -13.39 -13.98
CA TRP A 314 4.91 -13.48 -15.37
C TRP A 314 5.60 -14.84 -15.54
N GLU A 315 4.79 -15.88 -15.78
CA GLU A 315 5.28 -17.27 -15.83
C GLU A 315 6.26 -17.53 -16.99
N ASP A 316 6.22 -16.68 -18.01
CA ASP A 316 7.11 -16.74 -19.18
C ASP A 316 8.37 -15.85 -19.01
N ASP A 317 8.55 -15.18 -17.87
CA ASP A 317 9.70 -14.31 -17.57
C ASP A 317 10.54 -14.89 -16.43
N ASP A 318 11.79 -15.25 -16.70
CA ASP A 318 12.69 -15.79 -15.70
C ASP A 318 12.99 -14.78 -14.58
N LYS A 319 13.16 -15.30 -13.37
CA LYS A 319 13.67 -14.54 -12.23
C LYS A 319 15.16 -14.28 -12.46
N VAL A 320 15.51 -13.16 -13.11
CA VAL A 320 16.91 -12.73 -13.17
C VAL A 320 17.37 -12.44 -11.73
N GLU A 321 18.28 -13.27 -11.20
CA GLU A 321 18.74 -13.25 -9.80
C GLU A 321 19.53 -11.99 -9.40
#